data_AF-A0A1E8FN69-F1
#
_entry.id   AF-A0A1E8FN69-F1
#
_cell.length_a   1.000
_cell.length_b   1.000
_cell.length_c   1.000
_cell.angle_alpha   90.00
_cell.angle_beta   90.00
_cell.angle_gamma   90.00
#
_symmetry.space_group_name_H-M   'P 1'
#
loop_
_entity.id
_entity.type
_entity.pdbx_description
1 polymer ?
#
loop_
_entity_poly.entity_id
_entity_poly.type
_entity_poly.pdbx_seq_one_letter_code
_entity_poly.pdbx_strand_id
1 'polypeptide(L)'
;MAAAEGTFDPAICAPHGFEVHDLARRVAQCADEADGVLSQLGRLLMEQWQSPAGDAYRRTLAVHMGSLRNARDALQEASAVVTRHAMELAAVTRRGF
;
A
#
# COMPACT_ATOMS: atom_id res chain seq x y z
N MET A 1 35.77 13.03 16.22
CA MET A 1 34.43 12.49 15.89
C MET A 1 34.03 13.11 14.56
N ALA A 2 34.51 12.52 13.46
CA ALA A 2 34.25 13.03 12.11
C ALA A 2 32.91 12.46 11.64
N ALA A 3 32.01 13.35 11.23
CA ALA A 3 30.77 12.98 10.58
C ALA A 3 31.12 12.18 9.31
N ALA A 4 30.55 10.99 9.18
CA ALA A 4 30.52 10.31 7.90
C ALA A 4 29.62 11.15 6.99
N GLU A 5 30.23 12.09 6.27
CA GLU A 5 29.62 12.75 5.12
C GLU A 5 29.42 11.64 4.09
N GLY A 6 28.26 10.99 4.16
CA GLY A 6 27.81 10.12 3.09
C GLY A 6 27.74 10.98 1.85
N THR A 7 28.70 10.81 0.95
CA THR A 7 28.76 11.49 -0.34
C THR A 7 27.41 11.30 -1.02
N PHE A 8 26.57 12.34 -0.99
CA PHE A 8 25.30 12.33 -1.68
C PHE A 8 25.62 12.38 -3.16
N ASP A 9 25.55 11.23 -3.83
CA ASP A 9 25.72 11.15 -5.27
C ASP A 9 24.35 11.31 -5.95
N PRO A 10 24.06 12.48 -6.54
CA PRO A 10 22.77 12.73 -7.19
C PRO A 10 22.52 11.79 -8.39
N ALA A 11 23.57 11.22 -9.00
CA ALA A 11 23.45 10.27 -10.10
C ALA A 11 23.00 8.88 -9.63
N ILE A 12 23.30 8.51 -8.38
CA ILE A 12 22.83 7.27 -7.74
C ILE A 12 21.44 7.48 -7.13
N CYS A 13 21.15 8.68 -6.61
CA CYS A 13 19.83 8.98 -6.03
C CYS A 13 18.69 9.10 -7.06
N ALA A 14 18.98 9.52 -8.31
CA ALA A 14 17.93 9.66 -9.34
C ALA A 14 17.32 8.31 -9.78
N PRO A 15 18.10 7.25 -10.08
CA PRO A 15 17.56 5.90 -10.34
C PRO A 15 16.77 5.33 -9.17
N HIS A 16 17.28 5.46 -7.94
CA HIS A 16 16.59 4.96 -6.75
C HIS A 16 15.30 5.75 -6.46
N GLY A 17 15.26 7.06 -6.72
CA GLY A 17 14.03 7.84 -6.61
C GLY A 17 12.93 7.34 -7.55
N PHE A 18 13.30 6.91 -8.77
CA PHE A 18 12.36 6.29 -9.72
C PHE A 18 11.89 4.90 -9.25
N GLU A 19 12.80 4.05 -8.76
CA GLU A 19 12.45 2.73 -8.21
C GLU A 19 11.51 2.83 -7.00
N VAL A 20 11.78 3.78 -6.09
CA VAL A 20 10.94 4.04 -4.91
C VAL A 20 9.56 4.57 -5.33
N HIS A 21 9.49 5.40 -6.37
CA HIS A 21 8.22 5.88 -6.92
C HIS A 21 7.40 4.76 -7.58
N ASP A 22 8.02 3.88 -8.37
CA ASP A 22 7.33 2.73 -8.95
C ASP A 22 6.85 1.75 -7.85
N LEU A 23 7.64 1.55 -6.80
CA LEU A 23 7.20 0.79 -5.63
C LEU A 23 5.96 1.42 -4.99
N ALA A 24 5.95 2.73 -4.76
CA ALA A 24 4.79 3.43 -4.20
C ALA A 24 3.53 3.23 -5.06
N ARG A 25 3.68 3.31 -6.39
CA ARG A 25 2.60 3.08 -7.36
C ARG A 25 2.07 1.65 -7.28
N ARG A 26 2.95 0.65 -7.22
CA ARG A 26 2.58 -0.77 -7.12
C ARG A 26 1.87 -1.08 -5.80
N VAL A 27 2.32 -0.48 -4.69
CA VAL A 27 1.66 -0.63 -3.39
C VAL A 27 0.27 0.00 -3.41
N ALA A 28 0.12 1.19 -4.02
CA ALA A 28 -1.20 1.82 -4.19
C ALA A 28 -2.14 0.94 -5.03
N GLN A 29 -1.65 0.41 -6.15
CA GLN A 29 -2.44 -0.49 -7.00
C GLN A 29 -2.90 -1.74 -6.23
N CYS A 30 -2.05 -2.31 -5.37
CA CYS A 30 -2.45 -3.44 -4.54
C CYS A 30 -3.55 -3.09 -3.54
N ALA A 31 -3.53 -1.88 -2.97
CA ALA A 31 -4.61 -1.39 -2.11
C ALA A 31 -5.93 -1.20 -2.88
N ASP A 32 -5.87 -0.67 -4.11
CA ASP A 32 -7.04 -0.49 -4.97
C ASP A 32 -7.67 -1.85 -5.36
N GLU A 33 -6.84 -2.83 -5.68
CA GLU A 33 -7.28 -4.21 -5.95
C GLU A 33 -7.95 -4.84 -4.71
N ALA A 34 -7.40 -4.61 -3.51
CA ALA A 34 -8.00 -5.07 -2.26
C ALA A 34 -9.36 -4.41 -2.00
N ASP A 35 -9.51 -3.11 -2.29
CA ASP A 35 -10.81 -2.41 -2.22
C ASP A 35 -11.82 -2.99 -3.20
N GLY A 36 -11.38 -3.33 -4.42
CA GLY A 36 -12.19 -4.01 -5.42
C GLY A 36 -12.71 -5.38 -4.94
N VAL A 37 -11.87 -6.16 -4.27
CA VAL A 37 -12.25 -7.45 -3.66
C VAL A 37 -13.22 -7.22 -2.49
N LEU A 38 -12.95 -6.28 -1.59
CA LEU A 38 -13.82 -5.97 -0.45
C LEU A 38 -15.21 -5.54 -0.90
N SER A 39 -15.32 -4.75 -1.98
CA SER A 39 -16.60 -4.36 -2.58
C SER A 39 -17.38 -5.57 -3.12
N GLN A 40 -16.69 -6.50 -3.79
CA GLN A 40 -17.30 -7.75 -4.27
C GLN A 40 -17.79 -8.63 -3.11
N LEU A 41 -16.97 -8.82 -2.08
CA LEU A 41 -17.33 -9.61 -0.91
C LEU A 41 -18.49 -8.98 -0.12
N GLY A 42 -18.52 -7.64 -0.01
CA GLY A 42 -19.63 -6.91 0.61
C GLY A 42 -20.96 -7.19 -0.09
N ARG A 43 -20.97 -7.28 -1.42
CA ARG A 43 -22.16 -7.66 -2.20
C ARG A 43 -22.61 -9.08 -1.91
N LEU A 44 -21.69 -10.04 -1.86
CA LEU A 44 -21.99 -11.45 -1.54
C LEU A 44 -22.60 -11.60 -0.14
N LEU A 45 -22.14 -10.83 0.84
CA LEU A 45 -22.69 -10.88 2.20
C LEU A 45 -24.12 -10.31 2.30
N MET A 46 -24.54 -9.48 1.36
CA MET A 46 -25.91 -8.98 1.30
C MET A 46 -26.88 -10.02 0.69
N GLU A 47 -26.38 -11.10 0.10
CA GLU A 47 -27.22 -12.22 -0.32
C GLU A 47 -27.79 -12.94 0.91
N GLN A 48 -29.12 -12.95 1.03
CA GLN A 48 -29.81 -13.57 2.18
C GLN A 48 -29.81 -15.10 2.05
N TRP A 49 -28.75 -15.74 2.53
CA TRP A 49 -28.72 -17.19 2.68
C TRP A 49 -29.34 -17.60 4.02
N GLN A 50 -30.54 -18.19 3.99
CA GLN A 50 -31.34 -18.54 5.18
C GLN A 50 -31.02 -19.94 5.75
N SER A 51 -29.82 -20.45 5.54
CA SER A 51 -29.40 -21.78 6.02
C SER A 51 -28.31 -21.68 7.09
N PRO A 52 -28.21 -22.64 8.04
CA PRO A 52 -27.11 -22.69 9.00
C PRO A 52 -25.73 -22.74 8.33
N ALA A 53 -25.63 -23.39 7.17
CA ALA A 53 -24.43 -23.40 6.35
C ALA A 53 -24.10 -21.99 5.81
N GLY A 54 -25.11 -21.22 5.41
CA GLY A 54 -24.93 -19.84 4.98
C GLY A 54 -24.51 -18.91 6.11
N ASP A 55 -25.09 -19.06 7.31
CA ASP A 55 -24.67 -18.31 8.49
C ASP A 55 -23.21 -18.59 8.89
N ALA A 56 -22.77 -19.85 8.76
CA ALA A 56 -21.39 -20.23 9.00
C ALA A 56 -20.45 -19.61 7.95
N TYR A 57 -20.81 -19.68 6.67
CA TYR A 57 -20.05 -19.07 5.59
C TYR A 57 -19.88 -17.56 5.77
N ARG A 58 -20.97 -16.83 6.06
CA ARG A 58 -20.91 -15.37 6.27
C ARG A 58 -20.04 -14.98 7.44
N ARG A 59 -20.05 -15.76 8.54
CA ARG A 59 -19.18 -15.52 9.71
C ARG A 59 -17.70 -15.68 9.35
N THR A 60 -17.34 -16.77 8.67
CA THR A 60 -15.97 -16.99 8.20
C THR A 60 -15.53 -15.89 7.23
N LEU A 61 -16.40 -15.53 6.29
CA LEU A 61 -16.11 -14.47 5.32
C LEU A 61 -15.91 -13.10 6.01
N ALA A 62 -16.69 -12.79 7.04
CA ALA A 62 -16.53 -11.55 7.81
C ALA A 62 -15.15 -11.44 8.48
N VAL A 63 -14.60 -12.55 8.99
CA VAL A 63 -13.24 -12.58 9.55
C VAL A 63 -12.20 -12.26 8.45
N HIS A 64 -12.31 -12.91 7.29
CA HIS A 64 -11.37 -12.67 6.19
C HIS A 64 -11.46 -11.25 5.64
N MET A 65 -12.64 -10.68 5.54
CA MET A 65 -12.80 -9.27 5.16
C MET A 65 -12.17 -8.33 6.19
N GLY A 66 -12.24 -8.65 7.48
CA GLY A 66 -11.55 -7.89 8.53
C GLY A 66 -10.04 -7.89 8.31
N SER A 67 -9.44 -9.06 8.10
CA SER A 67 -8.00 -9.17 7.79
C SER A 67 -7.62 -8.44 6.50
N LEU A 68 -8.45 -8.53 5.46
CA LEU A 68 -8.21 -7.84 4.18
C LEU A 68 -8.30 -6.31 4.32
N ARG A 69 -9.24 -5.78 5.11
CA ARG A 69 -9.32 -4.35 5.43
C ARG A 69 -8.05 -3.87 6.13
N ASN A 70 -7.61 -4.59 7.16
CA ASN A 70 -6.38 -4.24 7.87
C ASN A 70 -5.15 -4.24 6.93
N ALA A 71 -5.06 -5.23 6.03
CA ALA A 71 -3.99 -5.29 5.05
C ALA A 71 -4.06 -4.12 4.04
N ARG A 72 -5.26 -3.79 3.56
CA ARG A 72 -5.51 -2.66 2.66
C ARG A 72 -5.10 -1.34 3.32
N ASP A 73 -5.49 -1.12 4.57
CA ASP A 73 -5.14 0.08 5.32
C ASP A 73 -3.61 0.21 5.51
N ALA A 74 -2.93 -0.90 5.83
CA ALA A 74 -1.46 -0.93 5.93
C ALA A 74 -0.77 -0.64 4.58
N LEU A 75 -1.31 -1.13 3.46
CA LEU A 75 -0.80 -0.82 2.12
C LEU A 75 -0.97 0.67 1.78
N GLN A 76 -2.11 1.28 2.12
CA GLN A 76 -2.34 2.71 1.92
C GLN A 76 -1.36 3.56 2.73
N GLU A 77 -1.14 3.21 3.99
CA GLU A 77 -0.17 3.90 4.84
C GLU A 77 1.25 3.74 4.29
N ALA A 78 1.65 2.53 3.90
CA ALA A 78 2.95 2.27 3.29
C ALA A 78 3.14 3.07 2.00
N SER A 79 2.14 3.12 1.12
CA SER A 79 2.21 3.92 -0.12
C SER A 79 2.40 5.41 0.17
N ALA A 80 1.69 5.96 1.18
CA ALA A 80 1.84 7.35 1.58
C ALA A 80 3.25 7.66 2.11
N VAL A 81 3.80 6.77 2.94
CA VAL A 81 5.17 6.89 3.48
C VAL A 81 6.21 6.85 2.35
N VAL A 82 6.13 5.86 1.46
CA VAL A 82 7.08 5.67 0.35
C VAL A 82 6.98 6.82 -0.65
N THR A 83 5.78 7.31 -0.96
CA THR A 83 5.57 8.46 -1.84
C THR A 83 6.21 9.72 -1.27
N ARG A 84 6.01 10.00 0.03
CA ARG A 84 6.65 11.13 0.71
C ARG A 84 8.18 11.03 0.63
N HIS A 85 8.73 9.83 0.89
CA HIS A 85 10.16 9.61 0.80
C HIS A 85 10.71 9.84 -0.63
N ALA A 86 10.02 9.36 -1.66
CA ALA A 86 10.39 9.61 -3.06
C ALA A 86 10.40 11.12 -3.39
N MET A 87 9.42 11.88 -2.88
CA MET A 87 9.36 13.34 -3.07
C MET A 87 10.51 14.06 -2.35
N GLU A 88 10.86 13.64 -1.14
CA GLU A 88 12.01 14.16 -0.40
C GLU A 88 13.31 13.92 -1.16
N LEU A 89 13.54 12.69 -1.65
CA LEU A 89 14.70 12.35 -2.47
C LEU A 89 14.77 13.20 -3.74
N ALA A 90 13.65 13.35 -4.47
CA ALA A 90 13.59 14.16 -5.68
C ALA A 90 13.88 15.65 -5.41
N ALA A 91 13.44 16.18 -4.26
CA ALA A 91 13.69 17.56 -3.86
C ALA A 91 15.16 17.81 -3.48
N VAL A 92 15.81 16.85 -2.80
CA VAL A 92 17.24 16.92 -2.48
C VAL A 92 18.08 16.88 -3.76
N THR A 93 17.78 15.95 -4.68
CA THR A 93 18.50 15.86 -5.96
C THR A 93 18.39 17.15 -6.78
N ARG A 94 17.23 17.82 -6.76
CA ARG A 94 17.04 19.10 -7.48
C ARG A 94 17.80 20.28 -6.87
N ARG A 95 18.13 20.23 -5.57
CA ARG A 95 18.82 21.32 -4.85
C ARG A 95 20.35 21.20 -4.91
N GLY A 96 20.86 20.03 -5.32
CA GLY A 96 22.29 19.77 -5.55
C GLY A 96 22.79 20.09 -6.98
N PHE A 97 21.91 20.59 -7.85
CA PHE A 97 22.22 21.18 -9.16
C PHE A 97 22.02 22.71 -9.08
#